data_AF-A0A553E447-F1
#
_entry.id   AF-A0A553E447-F1
#
_cell.length_a   1.000
_cell.length_b   1.000
_cell.length_c   1.000
_cell.angle_alpha   90.00
_cell.angle_beta   90.00
_cell.angle_gamma   90.00
#
_symmetry.space_group_name_H-M   'P 1'
#
loop_
_entity.id
_entity.type
_entity.pdbx_description
1 polymer ?
#
loop_
_entity_poly.entity_id
_entity_poly.type
_entity_poly.pdbx_seq_one_letter_code
_entity_poly.pdbx_strand_id
1 'polypeptide(L)'
;MKQFFIIVLSSLILLPSFGSLFVYTAFKINQAEIVKTICVKRKLVYNTCNGRCELQKSLTKFENNQKEMQNNLKEKFELVYIQNLFTTDFAPFPIFEKKDSNFSFFTQKTNSISQSTFRPPASFI
;
A
#
# COMPACT_ATOMS: atom_id res chain seq x y z
N MET A 1 32.24 14.28 -6.80
CA MET A 1 31.08 15.15 -6.51
C MET A 1 29.75 14.46 -6.81
N LYS A 2 29.44 14.09 -8.07
CA LYS A 2 28.13 13.50 -8.44
C LYS A 2 27.73 12.25 -7.64
N GLN A 3 28.70 11.35 -7.38
CA GLN A 3 28.49 10.14 -6.58
C GLN A 3 28.17 10.44 -5.11
N PHE A 4 28.78 11.47 -4.53
CA PHE A 4 28.51 11.88 -3.15
C PHE A 4 27.08 12.38 -2.99
N PHE A 5 26.60 13.20 -3.94
CA PHE A 5 25.21 13.66 -3.95
C PHE A 5 24.21 12.50 -4.03
N ILE A 6 24.51 11.47 -4.83
CA ILE A 6 23.64 10.29 -4.94
C ILE A 6 23.59 9.53 -3.60
N ILE A 7 24.74 9.33 -2.95
CA ILE A 7 24.81 8.66 -1.64
C ILE A 7 24.04 9.45 -0.57
N VAL A 8 24.25 10.77 -0.51
CA VAL A 8 23.55 11.65 0.43
C VAL A 8 22.05 11.62 0.18
N LEU A 9 21.60 11.77 -1.07
CA LEU A 9 20.19 11.75 -1.42
C LEU A 9 19.55 10.40 -1.09
N SER A 10 20.24 9.29 -1.40
CA SER A 10 19.76 7.96 -1.07
C SER A 10 19.63 7.79 0.45
N SER A 11 20.63 8.21 1.22
CA SER A 11 20.57 8.12 2.69
C SER A 11 19.40 8.92 3.28
N LEU A 12 19.14 10.12 2.74
CA LEU A 12 18.06 11.01 3.18
C LEU A 12 16.67 10.39 3.05
N ILE A 13 16.47 9.55 2.02
CA ILE A 13 15.21 8.84 1.79
C ILE A 13 15.03 7.68 2.78
N LEU A 14 16.11 7.08 3.28
CA LEU A 14 16.05 5.98 4.27
C LEU A 14 15.95 6.48 5.73
N LEU A 15 16.35 7.72 6.02
CA LEU A 15 16.29 8.30 7.37
C LEU A 15 14.92 8.14 8.09
N PRO A 16 13.76 8.35 7.43
CA PRO A 16 12.45 8.22 8.06
C PRO A 16 12.17 6.82 8.61
N SER A 17 12.77 5.77 8.04
CA SER A 17 12.58 4.38 8.48
C SER A 17 13.18 4.10 9.86
N PHE A 18 14.11 4.94 10.34
CA PHE A 18 14.79 4.78 11.62
C PHE A 18 14.21 5.62 12.76
N GLY A 19 13.05 6.26 12.56
CA GLY A 19 12.46 7.18 13.56
C GLY A 19 12.22 6.54 14.93
N SER A 20 11.80 5.27 15.00
CA SER A 20 11.60 4.56 16.26
C SER A 20 12.91 4.28 17.02
N LEU A 21 14.01 4.03 16.30
CA LEU A 21 15.35 3.88 16.90
C LEU A 21 15.83 5.20 17.49
N PHE A 22 15.53 6.32 16.84
CA PHE A 22 15.85 7.64 17.38
C PHE A 22 15.11 7.91 18.70
N VAL A 23 13.81 7.57 18.78
CA VAL A 23 13.02 7.68 20.03
C VAL A 23 13.62 6.80 21.14
N TYR A 24 13.99 5.56 20.81
CA TYR A 24 14.59 4.64 21.77
C TYR A 24 15.97 5.11 22.28
N THR A 25 16.84 5.57 21.38
CA THR A 25 18.19 6.04 21.73
C THR A 25 18.12 7.32 22.58
N ALA A 26 17.25 8.27 22.23
CA ALA A 26 17.00 9.47 23.03
C ALA A 26 16.48 9.12 24.44
N PHE A 27 15.58 8.15 24.56
CA PHE A 27 15.14 7.63 25.85
C PHE A 27 16.30 7.00 26.64
N LYS A 28 17.16 6.23 25.98
CA LYS A 28 18.28 5.54 26.63
C LYS A 28 19.32 6.51 27.19
N ILE A 29 19.66 7.54 26.44
CA ILE A 29 20.60 8.59 26.89
C ILE A 29 20.07 9.29 28.15
N ASN A 30 18.78 9.61 28.18
CA ASN A 30 18.15 10.35 29.28
C ASN A 30 17.46 9.45 30.32
N GLN A 31 17.69 8.13 30.28
CA GLN A 31 16.91 7.16 31.04
C GLN A 31 16.95 7.44 32.55
N ALA A 32 18.12 7.82 33.07
CA ALA A 32 18.31 8.10 34.50
C ALA A 32 17.47 9.29 34.99
N GLU A 33 17.32 10.33 34.16
CA GLU A 33 16.50 11.49 34.47
C GLU A 33 15.01 11.12 34.42
N ILE A 34 14.59 10.43 33.36
CA ILE A 34 13.20 10.00 33.15
C ILE A 34 12.69 9.15 34.33
N VAL A 35 13.54 8.26 34.87
CA VAL A 35 13.18 7.43 36.03
C VAL A 35 12.92 8.27 37.28
N LYS A 36 13.70 9.34 37.50
CA LYS A 36 13.61 10.20 38.68
C LYS A 36 12.45 11.21 38.59
N THR A 37 12.19 11.74 37.40
CA THR A 37 11.28 12.89 37.24
C THR A 37 9.92 12.52 36.67
N ILE A 38 9.84 11.69 35.63
CA ILE A 38 8.60 11.51 34.85
C ILE A 38 7.97 10.14 35.08
N CYS A 39 8.76 9.11 35.40
CA CYS A 39 8.28 7.73 35.54
C CYS A 39 7.11 7.61 36.53
N VAL A 40 6.01 7.00 36.10
CA VAL A 40 4.78 6.85 36.90
C VAL A 40 5.04 6.10 38.22
N LYS A 41 5.89 5.07 38.17
CA LYS A 41 6.22 4.21 39.32
C LYS A 41 7.40 4.73 40.16
N ARG A 42 7.89 5.96 39.94
CA ARG A 42 9.08 6.53 40.63
C ARG A 42 9.01 6.54 42.16
N LYS A 43 7.80 6.60 42.74
CA LYS A 43 7.57 6.62 44.19
C LYS A 43 7.54 5.23 44.83
N LEU A 44 7.57 4.15 44.04
CA LEU A 44 7.58 2.79 44.55
C LEU A 44 9.00 2.39 44.93
N VAL A 45 9.16 1.86 46.15
CA VAL A 45 10.45 1.40 46.70
C VAL A 45 11.05 0.26 45.85
N TYR A 46 10.21 -0.63 45.31
CA TYR A 46 10.61 -1.73 44.42
C TYR A 46 10.09 -1.51 43.00
N ASN A 47 10.60 -0.49 42.31
CA ASN A 47 10.17 -0.15 40.96
C ASN A 47 10.93 -0.96 39.88
N THR A 48 10.23 -1.82 39.15
CA THR A 48 10.77 -2.59 38.01
C THR A 48 10.60 -1.89 36.65
N CYS A 49 9.92 -0.74 36.60
CA CYS A 49 9.57 -0.06 35.35
C CYS A 49 10.75 0.61 34.67
N ASN A 50 11.66 1.24 35.43
CA ASN A 50 12.87 1.89 34.88
C ASN A 50 12.58 2.83 33.69
N GLY A 51 11.47 3.58 33.75
CA GLY A 51 11.09 4.53 32.70
C GLY A 51 10.35 3.93 31.49
N ARG A 52 10.13 2.60 31.46
CA ARG A 52 9.46 1.91 30.33
C ARG A 52 8.05 2.45 30.02
N CYS A 53 7.34 2.98 31.02
CA CYS A 53 6.05 3.63 30.81
C CYS A 53 6.14 4.84 29.86
N GLU A 54 7.15 5.70 30.03
CA GLU A 54 7.38 6.86 29.16
C GLU A 54 7.92 6.46 27.79
N LEU A 55 8.75 5.40 27.73
CA LEU A 55 9.20 4.84 26.45
C LEU A 55 8.01 4.34 25.62
N GLN A 56 7.13 3.54 26.22
CA GLN A 56 5.93 3.03 25.54
C GLN A 56 5.05 4.17 25.05
N LYS A 57 4.80 5.18 25.90
CA LYS A 57 4.02 6.37 25.54
C LYS A 57 4.63 7.13 24.35
N SER A 58 5.95 7.29 24.34
CA SER A 58 6.67 8.00 23.27
C SER A 58 6.62 7.24 21.95
N LEU A 59 6.79 5.91 21.99
CA LEU A 59 6.69 5.04 20.81
C LEU A 59 5.26 5.04 20.25
N THR A 60 4.24 4.88 21.09
CA THR A 60 2.84 4.93 20.65
C THR A 60 2.49 6.30 20.05
N LYS A 61 2.98 7.40 20.63
CA LYS A 61 2.78 8.75 20.06
C LYS A 61 3.42 8.89 18.67
N PHE A 62 4.62 8.35 18.49
CA PHE A 62 5.32 8.33 17.20
C PHE A 62 4.55 7.51 16.16
N GLU A 63 4.13 6.29 16.50
CA GLU A 63 3.35 5.44 15.60
C GLU A 63 2.03 6.07 15.20
N ASN A 64 1.31 6.69 16.14
CA ASN A 64 0.06 7.36 15.87
C ASN A 64 0.24 8.56 14.92
N ASN A 65 1.28 9.38 15.12
CA ASN A 65 1.60 10.47 14.20
C ASN A 65 1.92 9.94 12.80
N GLN A 66 2.68 8.84 12.71
CA GLN A 66 3.02 8.23 11.42
C GLN A 66 1.78 7.72 10.69
N LYS A 67 0.85 7.08 11.41
CA LYS A 67 -0.44 6.61 10.86
C LYS A 67 -1.34 7.77 10.43
N GLU A 68 -1.44 8.81 11.25
CA GLU A 68 -2.22 10.02 10.94
C GLU A 68 -1.69 10.71 9.68
N MET A 69 -0.37 10.85 9.56
CA MET A 69 0.27 11.39 8.35
C MET A 69 -0.01 10.53 7.11
N GLN A 70 0.03 9.20 7.23
CA GLN A 70 -0.32 8.30 6.13
C GLN A 70 -1.81 8.41 5.73
N ASN A 71 -2.71 8.54 6.69
CA ASN A 71 -4.14 8.70 6.42
C ASN A 71 -4.44 10.03 5.72
N ASN A 72 -3.85 11.13 6.19
CA ASN A 72 -3.97 12.44 5.54
C ASN A 72 -3.47 12.45 4.09
N LEU A 73 -2.43 11.66 3.78
CA LEU A 73 -1.95 11.50 2.41
C LEU A 73 -2.96 10.73 1.55
N LYS A 74 -3.57 9.66 2.09
CA LYS A 74 -4.58 8.86 1.38
C LYS A 74 -5.87 9.63 1.11
N GLU A 75 -6.36 10.43 2.05
CA GLU A 75 -7.54 11.28 1.85
C GLU A 75 -7.33 12.32 0.74
N LYS A 76 -6.09 12.75 0.47
CA LYS A 76 -5.78 13.65 -0.65
C LYS A 76 -5.73 12.96 -2.02
N PHE A 77 -5.70 11.63 -2.05
CA PHE A 77 -5.86 10.84 -3.28
C PHE A 77 -7.33 10.48 -3.53
N GLU A 78 -8.25 11.41 -3.25
CA GLU A 78 -9.64 11.25 -3.69
C GLU A 78 -9.67 11.02 -5.21
N LEU A 79 -10.37 9.94 -5.59
CA LEU A 79 -10.42 9.37 -6.93
C LEU A 79 -10.84 10.42 -7.96
N VAL A 80 -9.88 10.95 -8.72
CA VAL A 80 -10.18 11.73 -9.93
C VAL A 80 -10.65 10.73 -11.00
N TYR A 81 -11.97 10.62 -11.17
CA TYR A 81 -12.55 9.83 -12.26
C TYR A 81 -12.33 10.59 -13.57
N ILE A 82 -11.27 10.26 -14.30
CA ILE A 82 -11.04 10.82 -15.63
C ILE A 82 -11.96 10.07 -16.60
N GLN A 83 -13.12 10.64 -16.91
CA GLN A 83 -13.86 10.24 -18.11
C GLN A 83 -13.06 10.72 -19.33
N ASN A 84 -12.26 9.81 -19.90
CA ASN A 84 -11.72 10.02 -21.23
C ASN A 84 -12.87 9.92 -22.23
N LEU A 85 -13.54 11.05 -22.50
CA LEU A 85 -14.42 11.21 -23.65
C LEU A 85 -13.54 11.25 -24.90
N PHE A 86 -13.01 10.10 -25.31
CA PHE A 86 -12.42 9.99 -26.64
C PHE A 86 -13.57 10.14 -27.64
N THR A 87 -13.57 11.25 -28.38
CA THR A 87 -14.34 11.38 -29.61
C THR A 87 -13.70 10.44 -30.61
N THR A 88 -14.17 9.20 -30.64
CA THR A 88 -13.82 8.25 -31.69
C THR A 88 -14.48 8.74 -32.97
N ASP A 89 -13.71 9.38 -33.84
CA ASP A 89 -14.11 9.57 -35.23
C ASP A 89 -14.18 8.19 -35.88
N PHE A 90 -15.38 7.60 -35.84
CA PHE A 90 -15.67 6.38 -36.59
C PHE A 90 -15.61 6.76 -38.07
N ALA A 91 -14.47 6.50 -38.69
CA ALA A 91 -14.40 6.46 -40.15
C ALA A 91 -15.44 5.42 -40.61
N PRO A 92 -16.34 5.77 -41.54
CA PRO A 92 -17.30 4.82 -42.06
C PRO A 92 -16.53 3.62 -42.62
N PHE A 93 -16.73 2.46 -42.02
CA PHE A 93 -16.17 1.21 -42.50
C PHE A 93 -16.64 1.02 -43.94
N PRO A 94 -15.78 0.63 -44.89
CA PRO A 94 -16.27 0.23 -46.20
C PRO A 94 -17.26 -0.90 -45.98
N ILE A 95 -18.46 -0.75 -46.53
CA ILE A 95 -19.48 -1.79 -46.50
C ILE A 95 -18.85 -3.00 -47.21
N PHE A 96 -18.43 -4.00 -46.44
CA PHE A 96 -18.07 -5.28 -47.01
C PHE A 96 -19.36 -5.84 -47.57
N GLU A 97 -19.44 -5.88 -48.90
CA GLU A 97 -20.44 -6.66 -49.61
C GLU A 97 -20.41 -8.05 -48.98
N LYS A 98 -21.54 -8.47 -48.40
CA LYS A 98 -21.69 -9.79 -47.82
C LYS A 98 -21.38 -10.77 -48.96
N LYS A 99 -20.17 -11.29 -49.00
CA LYS A 99 -19.93 -12.54 -49.70
C LYS A 99 -20.78 -13.52 -48.93
N ASP A 100 -21.86 -13.96 -49.55
CA ASP A 100 -22.68 -15.06 -49.04
C ASP A 100 -21.73 -16.26 -48.89
N SER A 101 -21.11 -16.37 -47.73
CA SER A 101 -20.50 -17.61 -47.31
C SER A 101 -21.66 -18.57 -47.21
N ASN A 102 -21.67 -19.58 -48.07
CA ASN A 102 -22.57 -20.71 -47.96
C ASN A 102 -22.43 -21.28 -46.55
N PHE A 103 -23.27 -20.81 -45.63
CA PHE A 103 -23.38 -21.39 -44.30
C PHE A 103 -24.05 -22.74 -44.51
N SER A 104 -23.27 -23.82 -44.47
CA SER A 104 -23.83 -25.15 -44.35
C SER A 104 -24.52 -25.23 -42.99
N PHE A 105 -25.84 -25.08 -42.97
CA PHE A 105 -26.63 -25.51 -41.83
C PHE A 105 -26.38 -27.02 -41.66
N PHE A 106 -25.84 -27.42 -40.51
CA PHE A 106 -25.82 -28.82 -40.13
C PHE A 106 -27.28 -29.26 -39.95
N THR A 107 -27.85 -29.87 -40.98
CA THR A 107 -29.20 -30.46 -40.96
C THR A 107 -29.22 -31.81 -40.23
N GLN A 108 -28.06 -32.31 -39.79
CA GLN A 108 -27.97 -33.54 -39.01
C GLN A 108 -28.44 -33.32 -37.58
N LYS A 109 -29.31 -34.23 -37.14
CA LYS A 109 -29.74 -34.34 -35.74
C LYS A 109 -28.51 -34.63 -34.87
N THR A 110 -28.31 -33.84 -33.81
CA THR A 110 -27.22 -34.03 -32.86
C THR A 110 -27.34 -35.41 -32.20
N ASN A 111 -26.32 -36.25 -32.34
CA ASN A 111 -26.34 -37.60 -31.77
C ASN A 111 -26.11 -37.61 -30.24
N SER A 112 -25.58 -36.53 -29.68
CA SER A 112 -25.31 -36.39 -28.24
C SER A 112 -25.18 -34.94 -27.82
N ILE A 113 -25.67 -34.60 -26.63
CA ILE A 113 -25.42 -33.30 -25.97
C ILE A 113 -24.24 -33.47 -25.01
N SER A 114 -23.23 -32.60 -25.08
CA SER A 114 -22.22 -32.52 -24.03
C SER A 114 -22.77 -31.65 -22.90
N GLN A 115 -22.94 -32.23 -21.71
CA GLN A 115 -23.34 -31.49 -20.50
C GLN A 115 -22.15 -30.92 -19.72
N SER A 116 -20.94 -30.92 -20.29
CA SER A 116 -19.79 -30.34 -19.59
C SER A 116 -19.98 -28.84 -19.45
N THR A 117 -20.06 -28.35 -18.21
CA THR A 117 -19.96 -26.91 -17.95
C THR A 117 -18.56 -26.46 -18.34
N PHE A 118 -18.45 -25.52 -19.27
CA PHE A 118 -17.18 -24.91 -19.61
C PHE A 118 -16.61 -24.25 -18.33
N ARG A 119 -15.52 -24.81 -17.81
CA ARG A 119 -14.81 -24.24 -16.67
C ARG A 119 -13.56 -23.53 -17.20
N PRO A 120 -13.46 -22.20 -17.03
CA PRO A 120 -12.24 -21.50 -17.41
C PRO A 120 -11.04 -22.02 -16.59
N PRO A 121 -9.81 -21.87 -17.11
CA PRO A 121 -8.60 -22.33 -16.43
C PRO A 121 -8.49 -21.72 -15.04
N ALA A 122 -8.23 -22.55 -14.02
CA ALA A 122 -8.21 -22.12 -12.63
C ALA A 122 -6.98 -21.26 -12.25
N SER A 123 -6.03 -21.10 -13.16
CA SER A 123 -4.86 -20.23 -12.96
C SER A 123 -4.23 -19.88 -14.30
N PHE A 124 -3.98 -18.59 -14.50
CA PHE A 124 -2.98 -18.11 -15.45
C PHE A 124 -1.63 -18.26 -14.76
N ILE A 125 -0.77 -19.11 -15.32
CA ILE A 125 0.68 -19.10 -15.08
C ILE A 125 1.29 -18.31 -16.23
#